data_AF-A0A2I0IN45-F1
#
_entry.id   AF-A0A2I0IN45-F1
#
_cell.length_a   1.000
_cell.length_b   1.000
_cell.length_c   1.000
_cell.angle_alpha   90.00
_cell.angle_beta   90.00
_cell.angle_gamma   90.00
#
_symmetry.space_group_name_H-M   'P 1'
#
loop_
_entity.id
_entity.type
_entity.pdbx_description
1 polymer ?
#
loop_
_entity_poly.entity_id
_entity_poly.type
_entity_poly.pdbx_seq_one_letter_code
_entity_poly.pdbx_strand_id
1 'polypeptide(L)'
;MALSCNATSDHAVIWIERESQRALELMLEREKAMDIPASQRMERQKSIAREHTEEYKAALQKAVDLHIPSVYPPSSSQYGTFQETEEGENSSGLSGEASSLSSKKRTQSWQEFMERLFDVDDSGQMVFKKP
;
A
#
# COMPACT_ATOMS: atom_id res chain seq x y z
N MET A 1 26.17 -33.08 -47.89
CA MET A 1 26.81 -33.41 -46.61
C MET A 1 25.86 -32.93 -45.52
N ALA A 2 25.05 -33.83 -44.96
CA ALA A 2 24.09 -33.47 -43.91
C ALA A 2 24.86 -33.45 -42.58
N LEU A 3 25.03 -32.26 -42.01
CA LEU A 3 25.42 -32.15 -40.60
C LEU A 3 24.29 -32.78 -39.77
N SER A 4 24.64 -33.45 -38.68
CA SER A 4 23.65 -34.08 -37.80
C SER A 4 22.61 -33.04 -37.37
N CYS A 5 21.36 -33.47 -37.21
CA CYS A 5 20.26 -32.61 -36.76
C CYS A 5 20.60 -31.85 -35.46
N ASN A 6 21.42 -32.46 -34.60
CA ASN A 6 21.94 -31.85 -33.38
C ASN A 6 22.86 -30.66 -33.67
N ALA A 7 23.79 -30.77 -34.64
CA ALA A 7 24.67 -29.65 -35.00
C ALA A 7 23.90 -28.47 -35.59
N THR A 8 22.82 -28.73 -36.35
CA THR A 8 21.95 -27.67 -36.87
C THR A 8 21.08 -27.04 -35.78
N SER A 9 20.62 -27.83 -34.81
CA SER A 9 19.84 -27.35 -33.66
C SER A 9 20.70 -26.49 -32.74
N ASP A 10 21.89 -26.95 -32.37
CA ASP A 10 22.81 -26.22 -31.50
C ASP A 10 23.22 -24.88 -32.12
N HIS A 11 23.47 -24.87 -33.43
CA HIS A 11 23.75 -23.64 -34.17
C HIS A 11 22.55 -22.68 -34.17
N ALA A 12 21.32 -23.20 -34.35
CA ALA A 12 20.12 -22.37 -34.27
C ALA A 12 19.93 -21.75 -32.87
N VAL A 13 20.21 -22.51 -31.80
CA VAL A 13 20.16 -22.00 -30.42
C VAL A 13 21.15 -20.85 -30.22
N ILE A 14 22.39 -21.00 -30.69
CA ILE A 14 23.41 -19.93 -30.62
C ILE A 14 22.96 -18.67 -31.38
N TRP A 15 22.32 -18.83 -32.55
CA TRP A 15 21.81 -17.69 -33.31
C TRP A 15 20.66 -16.97 -32.60
N ILE A 16 19.75 -17.72 -31.99
CA ILE A 16 18.64 -17.16 -31.22
C ILE A 16 19.19 -16.36 -30.02
N GLU A 17 20.16 -16.93 -29.29
CA GLU A 17 20.79 -16.25 -28.17
C GLU A 17 21.45 -14.93 -28.60
N ARG A 18 22.27 -14.97 -29.65
CA ARG A 18 22.96 -13.79 -30.18
C ARG A 18 22.01 -12.71 -30.68
N GLU A 19 20.93 -13.10 -31.34
CA GLU A 19 19.93 -12.17 -31.85
C GLU A 19 19.06 -11.59 -30.73
N SER A 20 18.71 -12.40 -29.73
CA SER A 20 17.98 -11.93 -28.53
C SER A 20 18.79 -10.91 -27.73
N GLN A 21 20.10 -11.09 -27.61
CA GLN A 21 20.99 -10.13 -26.94
C GLN A 21 21.00 -8.78 -27.67
N ARG A 22 21.13 -8.80 -29.00
CA ARG A 22 21.04 -7.57 -29.82
C ARG A 22 19.70 -6.87 -29.68
N ALA A 23 18.61 -7.63 -29.67
CA ALA A 23 17.28 -7.08 -29.46
C ALA A 23 17.17 -6.39 -28.09
N LEU A 24 17.70 -7.00 -27.04
CA LEU A 24 17.72 -6.45 -25.69
C LEU A 24 18.56 -5.16 -25.60
N GLU A 25 19.76 -5.15 -26.18
CA GLU A 25 20.60 -3.94 -26.22
C GLU A 25 19.90 -2.77 -26.92
N LEU A 26 19.26 -3.03 -28.07
CA LEU A 26 18.48 -2.01 -28.80
C LEU A 26 17.27 -1.52 -28.00
N MET A 27 16.62 -2.40 -27.23
CA MET A 27 15.52 -2.01 -26.34
C MET A 27 16.00 -1.12 -25.20
N LEU A 28 17.13 -1.45 -24.56
CA LEU A 28 17.71 -0.63 -23.49
C LEU A 28 18.20 0.73 -23.99
N GLU A 29 18.81 0.79 -25.18
CA GLU A 29 19.22 2.05 -25.80
C GLU A 29 18.00 2.94 -26.12
N ARG A 30 16.90 2.34 -26.58
CA ARG A 30 15.63 3.05 -26.83
C ARG A 30 14.88 3.41 -25.57
N GLU A 31 14.93 2.61 -24.50
CA GLU A 31 14.31 2.92 -23.21
C GLU A 31 14.87 4.22 -22.64
N LYS A 32 16.19 4.41 -22.73
CA LYS A 32 16.85 5.67 -22.36
C LYS A 32 16.36 6.87 -23.19
N ALA A 33 15.87 6.64 -24.41
CA ALA A 33 15.27 7.66 -25.26
C ALA A 33 13.76 7.85 -25.05
N MET A 34 13.08 6.92 -24.35
CA MET A 34 11.66 7.00 -23.99
C MET A 34 11.40 7.65 -22.64
N ASP A 35 12.45 8.04 -21.92
CA ASP A 35 12.31 8.82 -20.70
C ASP A 35 11.56 10.13 -20.95
N ILE A 36 10.61 10.42 -20.07
CA ILE A 36 9.85 11.68 -20.11
C ILE A 36 10.85 12.85 -19.99
N PRO A 37 10.86 13.80 -20.94
CA PRO A 37 11.80 14.92 -20.94
C PRO A 37 11.84 15.63 -19.58
N ALA A 38 13.06 15.98 -19.14
CA ALA A 38 13.27 16.59 -17.83
C ALA A 38 12.47 17.90 -17.65
N SER A 39 12.27 18.67 -18.72
CA SER A 39 11.43 19.88 -18.73
C SER A 39 9.98 19.58 -18.35
N GLN A 40 9.39 18.55 -18.95
CA GLN A 40 8.01 18.13 -18.69
C GLN A 40 7.84 17.59 -17.26
N ARG A 41 8.84 16.85 -16.76
CA ARG A 41 8.84 16.36 -15.36
C ARG A 41 8.86 17.52 -14.36
N MET A 42 9.72 18.51 -14.59
CA MET A 42 9.85 19.68 -13.73
C MET A 42 8.58 20.54 -13.70
N GLU A 43 7.97 20.76 -14.87
CA GLU A 43 6.70 21.50 -14.99
C GLU A 43 5.57 20.80 -14.23
N ARG A 44 5.42 19.48 -14.41
CA ARG A 44 4.41 18.68 -13.71
C ARG A 44 4.61 18.69 -12.20
N GLN A 45 5.86 18.58 -11.72
CA GLN A 45 6.13 18.63 -10.29
C GLN A 45 5.78 20.00 -9.70
N LYS A 46 6.07 21.09 -10.43
CA LYS A 46 5.71 22.44 -10.00
C LYS A 46 4.20 22.66 -9.94
N SER A 47 3.44 22.14 -10.92
CA SER A 47 1.97 22.27 -10.91
C SER A 47 1.35 21.50 -9.76
N ILE A 48 1.78 20.26 -9.53
CA ILE A 48 1.31 19.42 -8.42
C ILE A 48 1.61 20.08 -7.07
N ALA A 49 2.84 20.57 -6.86
CA ALA A 49 3.22 21.24 -5.62
C ALA A 49 2.37 22.50 -5.38
N ARG A 50 2.13 23.29 -6.42
CA ARG A 50 1.29 24.49 -6.34
C ARG A 50 -0.15 24.13 -5.97
N GLU A 51 -0.75 23.19 -6.68
CA GLU A 51 -2.13 22.73 -6.44
C GLU A 51 -2.30 22.21 -5.01
N HIS A 52 -1.41 21.34 -4.52
CA HIS A 52 -1.45 20.88 -3.12
C HIS A 52 -1.41 22.01 -2.11
N THR A 53 -0.61 23.06 -2.34
CA THR A 53 -0.56 24.20 -1.41
C THR A 53 -1.83 25.05 -1.45
N GLU A 54 -2.44 25.20 -2.62
CA GLU A 54 -3.68 25.96 -2.80
C GLU A 54 -4.87 25.19 -2.22
N GLU A 55 -4.99 23.89 -2.53
CA GLU A 55 -6.01 22.99 -1.98
C GLU A 55 -5.89 22.83 -0.47
N TYR A 56 -4.66 22.69 0.06
CA TYR A 56 -4.43 22.60 1.50
C TYR A 56 -4.92 23.86 2.23
N LYS A 57 -4.61 25.05 1.69
CA LYS A 57 -5.10 26.31 2.25
C LYS A 57 -6.62 26.42 2.18
N ALA A 58 -7.22 26.04 1.05
CA ALA A 58 -8.65 26.04 0.88
C ALA A 58 -9.35 25.07 1.85
N ALA A 59 -8.77 23.88 2.06
CA ALA A 59 -9.27 22.90 3.02
C ALA A 59 -9.19 23.42 4.47
N LEU A 60 -8.10 24.11 4.84
CA LEU A 60 -7.98 24.76 6.15
C LEU A 60 -9.03 25.86 6.35
N GLN A 61 -9.24 26.73 5.35
CA GLN A 61 -10.28 27.75 5.41
C GLN A 61 -11.67 27.13 5.54
N LYS A 62 -11.96 26.09 4.76
CA LYS A 62 -13.22 25.35 4.84
C LYS A 62 -13.42 24.68 6.21
N ALA A 63 -12.35 24.18 6.84
CA ALA A 63 -12.43 23.60 8.18
C ALA A 63 -12.77 24.66 9.24
N VAL A 64 -12.26 25.88 9.08
CA VAL A 64 -12.65 27.04 9.91
C VAL A 64 -14.12 27.36 9.73
N ASP A 65 -14.59 27.46 8.48
CA ASP A 65 -16.00 27.77 8.15
C ASP A 65 -16.97 26.69 8.66
N LEU A 66 -16.56 25.43 8.59
CA LEU A 66 -17.33 24.28 9.08
C LEU A 66 -17.20 24.08 10.61
N HIS A 67 -16.47 24.95 11.31
CA HIS A 67 -16.20 24.85 12.76
C HIS A 67 -15.74 23.45 13.18
N ILE A 68 -14.87 22.82 12.38
CA ILE A 68 -14.36 21.48 12.68
C ILE A 68 -13.50 21.57 13.95
N PRO A 69 -13.75 20.76 15.00
CA PRO A 69 -13.07 20.85 16.30
C PRO A 69 -11.54 20.70 16.32
N SER A 70 -10.90 20.46 15.17
CA SER A 70 -9.45 20.31 15.02
C SER A 70 -8.68 21.62 14.81
N VAL A 71 -9.37 22.75 14.60
CA VAL A 71 -8.73 24.03 14.18
C VAL A 71 -8.21 24.86 15.35
N TYR A 72 -8.64 24.58 16.58
CA TYR A 72 -8.12 25.22 17.79
C TYR A 72 -7.36 24.19 18.62
N PRO A 73 -6.16 24.51 19.17
CA PRO A 73 -5.63 23.71 20.28
C PRO A 73 -6.72 23.67 21.37
N PRO A 74 -7.04 22.51 21.95
CA PRO A 74 -8.21 22.37 22.82
C PRO A 74 -7.99 23.11 24.13
N SER A 75 -8.27 24.42 24.15
CA SER A 75 -8.56 25.15 25.38
C SER A 75 -10.06 25.00 25.65
N SER A 76 -10.42 23.84 26.21
CA SER A 76 -11.74 23.48 26.77
C SER A 76 -12.89 23.19 25.79
N SER A 77 -12.79 22.12 25.00
CA SER A 77 -13.99 21.48 24.44
C SER A 77 -13.84 19.96 24.47
N GLN A 78 -14.25 19.36 25.58
CA GLN A 78 -14.43 17.93 25.73
C GLN A 78 -15.56 17.49 24.78
N TYR A 79 -15.16 16.97 23.62
CA TYR A 79 -16.06 16.30 22.69
C TYR A 79 -16.55 14.99 23.33
N GLY A 80 -17.86 14.77 23.28
CA GLY A 80 -18.57 13.85 24.17
C GLY A 80 -18.40 12.35 23.92
N THR A 81 -18.56 11.62 25.03
CA THR A 81 -18.93 10.21 25.21
C THR A 81 -17.83 9.20 25.59
N PHE A 82 -16.72 9.64 26.17
CA PHE A 82 -16.05 8.85 27.20
C PHE A 82 -15.58 9.82 28.28
N GLN A 83 -16.39 10.01 29.32
CA GLN A 83 -15.83 10.44 30.59
C GLN A 83 -15.11 9.22 31.15
N GLU A 84 -13.79 9.29 31.19
CA GLU A 84 -12.98 8.39 31.97
C GLU A 84 -13.31 8.69 33.43
N THR A 85 -14.30 7.98 33.98
CA THR A 85 -14.49 7.92 35.43
C THR A 85 -13.33 7.13 35.97
N GLU A 86 -12.30 7.88 36.34
CA GLU A 86 -11.30 7.44 37.28
C GLU A 86 -11.99 7.20 38.63
N GLU A 87 -11.53 6.14 39.31
CA GLU A 87 -11.77 5.80 40.71
C GLU A 87 -12.96 4.87 41.07
N GLY A 88 -12.59 3.65 41.49
CA GLY A 88 -12.94 3.23 42.86
C GLY A 88 -14.21 2.40 43.08
N GLU A 89 -14.03 1.08 43.07
CA GLU A 89 -14.61 0.12 44.03
C GLU A 89 -16.14 -0.12 44.13
N ASN A 90 -16.47 -1.40 43.96
CA ASN A 90 -17.44 -2.19 44.72
C ASN A 90 -18.97 -2.10 44.47
N SER A 91 -19.54 -3.31 44.42
CA SER A 91 -20.93 -3.70 44.71
C SER A 91 -22.00 -3.63 43.61
N SER A 92 -22.26 -4.82 43.07
CA SER A 92 -23.55 -5.50 42.88
C SER A 92 -24.80 -4.70 42.45
N GLY A 93 -25.47 -5.21 41.40
CA GLY A 93 -26.93 -5.11 41.31
C GLY A 93 -27.53 -4.74 39.96
N LEU A 94 -27.74 -5.78 39.14
CA LEU A 94 -28.94 -6.01 38.33
C LEU A 94 -29.28 -5.11 37.13
N SER A 95 -29.27 -5.81 35.99
CA SER A 95 -30.39 -5.95 35.05
C SER A 95 -30.64 -4.83 34.04
N GLY A 96 -30.27 -5.15 32.80
CA GLY A 96 -30.64 -4.42 31.60
C GLY A 96 -30.09 -5.15 30.39
N GLU A 97 -30.68 -6.31 30.06
CA GLU A 97 -30.40 -7.05 28.83
C GLU A 97 -30.58 -6.16 27.61
N ALA A 98 -29.46 -5.83 26.96
CA ALA A 98 -29.42 -5.63 25.52
C ALA A 98 -28.14 -6.29 25.03
N SER A 99 -28.27 -7.55 24.65
CA SER A 99 -27.28 -8.33 23.92
C SER A 99 -26.81 -7.59 22.67
N SER A 100 -25.73 -6.82 22.80
CA SER A 100 -24.88 -6.46 21.69
C SER A 100 -23.54 -7.14 21.91
N LEU A 101 -23.48 -8.38 21.41
CA LEU A 101 -22.30 -9.21 21.31
C LEU A 101 -21.05 -8.37 21.02
N SER A 102 -20.20 -8.28 22.03
CA SER A 102 -18.74 -8.26 21.95
C SER A 102 -18.18 -8.12 20.52
N SER A 103 -17.98 -6.88 20.08
CA SER A 103 -17.11 -6.59 18.93
C SER A 103 -15.62 -6.70 19.29
N LYS A 104 -15.26 -7.47 20.32
CA LYS A 104 -13.86 -7.74 20.74
C LYS A 104 -13.08 -8.62 19.75
N LYS A 105 -13.52 -8.78 18.50
CA LYS A 105 -13.02 -9.81 17.58
C LYS A 105 -12.64 -9.34 16.17
N ARG A 106 -12.49 -8.04 15.91
CA ARG A 106 -12.17 -7.58 14.54
C ARG A 106 -10.98 -6.63 14.38
N THR A 107 -10.02 -6.72 15.29
CA THR A 107 -8.65 -6.24 15.05
C THR A 107 -7.70 -7.43 15.08
N GLN A 108 -8.01 -8.49 14.32
CA GLN A 108 -6.94 -9.42 13.96
C GLN A 108 -6.08 -8.69 12.95
N SER A 109 -4.80 -8.50 13.29
CA SER A 109 -3.88 -7.84 12.38
C SER A 109 -3.83 -8.62 11.06
N TRP A 110 -3.68 -7.92 9.94
CA TRP A 110 -3.56 -8.57 8.63
C TRP A 110 -2.42 -9.60 8.59
N GLN A 111 -1.39 -9.41 9.42
CA GLN A 111 -0.29 -10.35 9.59
C GLN A 111 -0.74 -11.66 10.27
N GLU A 112 -1.48 -11.60 11.37
CA GLU A 112 -2.04 -12.80 12.02
C GLU A 112 -3.00 -13.57 11.11
N PHE A 113 -3.74 -12.87 10.26
CA PHE A 113 -4.59 -13.50 9.25
C PHE A 113 -3.76 -14.25 8.20
N MET A 114 -2.71 -13.62 7.68
CA MET A 114 -1.79 -14.21 6.70
C MET A 114 -1.07 -15.44 7.28
N GLU A 115 -0.56 -15.36 8.50
CA GLU A 115 0.11 -16.47 9.20
C GLU A 115 -0.81 -17.67 9.46
N ARG A 116 -2.12 -17.46 9.57
CA ARG A 116 -3.08 -18.56 9.73
C ARG A 116 -3.34 -19.32 8.43
N LEU A 117 -3.39 -18.63 7.30
CA LEU A 117 -3.75 -19.21 6.00
C LEU A 117 -2.56 -19.75 5.22
N PHE A 118 -1.38 -19.16 5.42
CA PHE A 118 -0.19 -19.46 4.63
C PHE A 118 0.96 -19.98 5.50
N ASP A 119 1.79 -20.81 4.90
CA ASP A 119 3.09 -21.23 5.44
C ASP A 119 4.20 -20.77 4.48
N VAL A 120 5.42 -20.64 4.98
CA VAL A 120 6.57 -20.24 4.17
C VAL A 120 7.40 -21.50 3.89
N ASP A 121 7.56 -21.84 2.62
CA ASP A 121 8.36 -23.01 2.23
C ASP A 121 9.87 -22.74 2.38
N ASP A 122 10.69 -23.80 2.21
CA ASP A 122 12.15 -23.72 2.30
C ASP A 122 12.78 -22.77 1.26
N SER A 123 12.01 -22.33 0.25
CA SER A 123 12.41 -21.35 -0.76
C SER A 123 12.02 -19.91 -0.41
N GLY A 124 11.34 -19.70 0.73
CA GLY A 124 10.85 -18.40 1.19
C GLY A 124 9.53 -17.97 0.56
N GLN A 125 8.81 -18.85 -0.13
CA GLN A 125 7.54 -18.53 -0.80
C GLN A 125 6.34 -18.88 0.09
N MET A 126 5.33 -17.99 0.10
CA MET A 126 4.09 -18.23 0.84
C MET A 126 3.18 -19.21 0.09
N VAL A 127 2.88 -20.35 0.71
CA VAL A 127 2.03 -21.41 0.17
C VAL A 127 0.83 -21.65 1.09
N PHE A 128 -0.31 -22.05 0.54
CA PHE A 128 -1.50 -22.35 1.35
C PHE A 128 -1.28 -23.57 2.23
N LYS A 129 -1.74 -23.48 3.49
CA LYS A 129 -1.77 -24.65 4.38
C LYS A 129 -2.71 -25.69 3.79
N LYS A 130 -2.21 -26.92 3.64
CA LYS A 130 -3.04 -28.06 3.23
C LYS A 130 -4.04 -28.38 4.36
N PRO A 131 -5.27 -28.79 4.02
CA PRO A 131 -6.33 -29.09 4.99
C PRO A 131 -6.01 -30.28 5.89
#